data_AF-A0A510IRX8-F1
#
_entry.id   AF-A0A510IRX8-F1
#
_cell.length_a   1.000
_cell.length_b   1.000
_cell.length_c   1.000
_cell.angle_alpha   90.00
_cell.angle_beta   90.00
_cell.angle_gamma   90.00
#
_symmetry.space_group_name_H-M   'P 1'
#
loop_
_entity.id
_entity.type
_entity.pdbx_description
1 polymer ?
#
loop_
_entity_poly.entity_id
_entity_poly.type
_entity_poly.pdbx_seq_one_letter_code
_entity_poly.pdbx_strand_id
1 'polypeptide(L)'
;MGMEAVKYLFLALDGLAEDSRLKDELLSSLESADAQQVFERIGGKSSSHYARLAVPVVEYAEAGDPVALAIVRDGASYISDLADKLLEMNAPRLSLIGGVAPRLKQWMAPHVVERAAEALDPPEFGCVYFARQCVAEAASGSAGAIEADGKAVFG
;
A
#
# COMPACT_ATOMS: atom_id res chain seq x y z
N MET A 1 -5.66 -0.02 -7.51
CA MET A 1 -6.77 -0.91 -7.08
C MET A 1 -8.06 -0.15 -6.77
N GLY A 2 -8.26 0.47 -5.59
CA GLY A 2 -9.55 1.13 -5.28
C GLY A 2 -9.97 2.23 -6.26
N MET A 3 -9.02 3.07 -6.70
CA MET A 3 -9.28 4.06 -7.76
C MET A 3 -9.56 3.42 -9.13
N GLU A 4 -8.89 2.32 -9.46
CA GLU A 4 -9.15 1.58 -10.71
C GLU A 4 -10.55 0.96 -10.70
N ALA A 5 -11.03 0.51 -9.54
CA ALA A 5 -12.39 0.03 -9.38
C ALA A 5 -13.43 1.14 -9.65
N VAL A 6 -13.16 2.37 -9.20
CA VAL A 6 -14.02 3.52 -9.47
C VAL A 6 -14.00 3.90 -10.96
N LYS A 7 -12.82 3.89 -11.61
CA LYS A 7 -12.72 4.12 -13.06
C LYS A 7 -13.51 3.06 -13.84
N TYR A 8 -13.33 1.79 -13.49
CA TYR A 8 -14.12 0.69 -14.03
C TYR A 8 -15.62 0.96 -13.85
N LEU A 9 -16.05 1.34 -12.65
CA LEU A 9 -17.45 1.57 -12.35
C LEU A 9 -18.06 2.66 -13.25
N PHE A 10 -17.36 3.78 -13.47
CA PHE A 10 -17.83 4.81 -14.41
C PHE A 10 -17.93 4.28 -15.83
N LEU A 11 -16.90 3.57 -16.32
CA LEU A 11 -16.95 2.98 -17.66
C LEU A 11 -18.09 1.98 -17.80
N ALA A 12 -18.37 1.17 -16.77
CA ALA A 12 -19.46 0.20 -16.78
C ALA A 12 -20.84 0.88 -16.77
N LEU A 13 -21.00 1.98 -16.02
CA LEU A 13 -22.24 2.78 -16.01
C LEU A 13 -22.51 3.45 -17.35
N ASP A 14 -21.47 3.84 -18.08
CA ASP A 14 -21.57 4.39 -19.44
C ASP A 14 -21.70 3.30 -20.53
N GLY A 15 -21.64 2.01 -20.16
CA GLY A 15 -21.69 0.88 -21.10
C GLY A 15 -20.40 0.67 -21.92
N LEU A 16 -19.28 1.23 -21.45
CA LEU A 16 -17.95 1.19 -22.10
C LEU A 16 -17.02 0.11 -21.53
N ALA A 17 -17.41 -0.57 -20.45
CA ALA A 17 -16.69 -1.71 -19.88
C ALA A 17 -17.61 -2.94 -19.78
N GLU A 18 -17.00 -4.11 -19.65
CA GLU A 18 -17.73 -5.36 -19.43
C GLU A 18 -18.54 -5.30 -18.15
N ASP A 19 -19.76 -5.83 -18.22
CA ASP A 19 -20.58 -5.96 -17.02
C ASP A 19 -20.03 -7.06 -16.13
N SER A 20 -19.93 -6.80 -14.84
CA SER A 20 -19.35 -7.71 -13.86
C SER A 20 -20.08 -7.55 -12.53
N ARG A 21 -20.11 -8.62 -11.74
CA ARG A 21 -20.73 -8.60 -10.41
C ARG A 21 -20.03 -7.61 -9.47
N LEU A 22 -18.77 -7.24 -9.76
CA LEU A 22 -18.05 -6.19 -9.07
C LEU A 22 -18.76 -4.83 -9.20
N LYS A 23 -19.42 -4.54 -10.33
CA LYS A 23 -20.15 -3.28 -10.54
C LYS A 23 -21.22 -3.09 -9.47
N ASP A 24 -22.06 -4.10 -9.27
CA ASP A 24 -23.18 -4.05 -8.32
C ASP A 24 -22.67 -3.94 -6.87
N GLU A 25 -21.59 -4.64 -6.55
CA GLU A 25 -20.92 -4.53 -5.24
C GLU A 25 -20.38 -3.12 -4.99
N LEU A 26 -19.74 -2.50 -5.99
CA LEU A 26 -19.18 -1.16 -5.85
C LEU A 26 -20.29 -0.10 -5.71
N LEU A 27 -21.39 -0.24 -6.46
CA LEU A 27 -22.58 0.60 -6.32
C LEU A 27 -23.17 0.48 -4.91
N SER A 28 -23.28 -0.75 -4.39
CA SER A 28 -23.76 -1.01 -3.04
C SER A 28 -22.82 -0.42 -1.98
N SER A 29 -21.51 -0.65 -2.09
CA SER A 29 -20.47 -0.12 -1.20
C SER A 29 -20.45 1.41 -1.16
N LEU A 30 -20.81 2.06 -2.26
CA LEU A 30 -20.90 3.52 -2.37
C LEU A 30 -22.30 4.07 -2.09
N GLU A 31 -23.28 3.22 -1.76
CA GLU A 31 -24.69 3.60 -1.59
C GLU A 31 -25.19 4.48 -2.76
N SER A 32 -24.92 4.03 -3.99
CA SER A 32 -25.15 4.79 -5.21
C SER A 32 -25.90 3.95 -6.24
N ALA A 33 -26.78 4.57 -7.00
CA ALA A 33 -27.53 3.91 -8.09
C ALA A 33 -27.09 4.34 -9.50
N ASP A 34 -26.37 5.47 -9.63
CA ASP A 34 -25.99 6.06 -10.90
C ASP A 34 -24.63 6.79 -10.80
N ALA A 35 -24.13 7.24 -11.95
CA ALA A 35 -22.82 7.91 -12.06
C ALA A 35 -22.75 9.23 -11.28
N GLN A 36 -23.86 9.98 -11.19
CA GLN A 36 -23.88 11.23 -10.44
C GLN A 36 -23.71 10.98 -8.95
N GLN A 37 -24.44 10.00 -8.39
CA GLN A 37 -24.31 9.62 -6.99
C GLN A 37 -22.91 9.08 -6.69
N VAL A 38 -22.36 8.23 -7.56
CA VAL A 38 -20.97 7.75 -7.44
C VAL A 38 -20.00 8.94 -7.36
N PHE A 39 -20.12 9.92 -8.26
CA PHE A 39 -19.28 11.11 -8.27
C PHE A 39 -19.39 11.92 -6.97
N GLU A 40 -20.60 12.15 -6.46
CA GLU A 40 -20.84 12.85 -5.19
C GLU A 40 -20.20 12.12 -4.00
N ARG A 41 -20.18 10.78 -4.02
CA ARG A 41 -19.64 9.96 -2.93
C ARG A 41 -18.12 9.92 -2.92
N ILE A 42 -17.46 9.94 -4.07
CA ILE A 42 -16.00 9.85 -4.20
C ILE A 42 -15.31 11.23 -4.26
N GLY A 43 -16.04 12.28 -4.66
CA GLY A 43 -15.51 13.61 -4.90
C GLY A 43 -14.84 14.20 -3.66
N GLY A 44 -13.58 14.61 -3.79
CA GLY A 44 -12.80 15.21 -2.70
C GLY A 44 -12.52 14.29 -1.50
N LYS A 45 -12.78 12.98 -1.61
CA LYS A 45 -12.52 12.03 -0.52
C LYS A 45 -11.04 11.67 -0.41
N SER A 46 -10.64 11.25 0.79
CA SER A 46 -9.26 10.84 1.09
C SER A 46 -8.89 9.52 0.43
N SER A 47 -7.58 9.25 0.31
CA SER A 47 -7.05 7.96 -0.17
C SER A 47 -7.60 6.76 0.60
N SER A 48 -7.79 6.89 1.93
CA SER A 48 -8.39 5.84 2.76
C SER A 48 -9.83 5.50 2.37
N HIS A 49 -10.58 6.46 1.81
CA HIS A 49 -11.92 6.20 1.30
C HIS A 49 -11.88 5.29 0.08
N TYR A 50 -11.00 5.57 -0.88
CA TYR A 50 -10.78 4.70 -2.03
C TYR A 50 -10.21 3.34 -1.64
N ALA A 51 -9.33 3.28 -0.63
CA ALA A 51 -8.72 2.03 -0.18
C ALA A 51 -9.75 1.00 0.28
N ARG A 52 -10.89 1.42 0.84
CA ARG A 52 -11.98 0.51 1.23
C ARG A 52 -12.54 -0.28 0.05
N LEU A 53 -12.60 0.34 -1.14
CA LEU A 53 -13.07 -0.32 -2.37
C LEU A 53 -12.10 -1.39 -2.88
N ALA A 54 -10.86 -1.43 -2.39
CA ALA A 54 -9.92 -2.49 -2.76
C ALA A 54 -10.30 -3.85 -2.13
N VAL A 55 -11.02 -3.85 -1.00
CA VAL A 55 -11.45 -5.10 -0.34
C VAL A 55 -12.36 -5.94 -1.24
N PRO A 56 -13.51 -5.42 -1.73
CA PRO A 56 -14.37 -6.18 -2.63
C PRO A 56 -13.65 -6.54 -3.94
N VAL A 57 -12.77 -5.68 -4.46
CA VAL A 57 -11.97 -6.01 -5.65
C VAL A 57 -11.16 -7.29 -5.46
N VAL A 58 -10.49 -7.43 -4.31
CA VAL A 58 -9.70 -8.66 -4.04
C VAL A 58 -10.63 -9.86 -3.83
N GLU A 59 -11.76 -9.71 -3.13
CA GLU A 59 -12.73 -10.79 -2.89
C GLU A 59 -13.33 -11.33 -4.20
N TYR A 60 -13.72 -10.44 -5.10
CA TYR A 60 -14.28 -10.83 -6.40
C TYR A 60 -13.20 -11.42 -7.31
N ALA A 61 -11.95 -10.97 -7.21
CA ALA A 61 -10.84 -11.58 -7.93
C ALA A 61 -10.56 -13.02 -7.44
N GLU A 62 -10.61 -13.27 -6.13
CA GLU A 62 -10.51 -14.64 -5.56
C GLU A 62 -11.68 -15.52 -6.01
N ALA A 63 -12.87 -14.93 -6.20
CA ALA A 63 -14.04 -15.61 -6.74
C ALA A 63 -14.00 -15.81 -8.28
N GLY A 64 -12.94 -15.35 -8.96
CA GLY A 64 -12.75 -15.55 -10.39
C GLY A 64 -13.43 -14.51 -11.28
N ASP A 65 -13.88 -13.37 -10.74
CA ASP A 65 -14.44 -12.29 -11.55
C ASP A 65 -13.36 -11.69 -12.48
N PRO A 66 -13.60 -11.62 -13.80
CA PRO A 66 -12.57 -11.26 -14.78
C PRO A 66 -12.12 -9.79 -14.66
N VAL A 67 -13.04 -8.87 -14.37
CA VAL A 67 -12.73 -7.44 -14.19
C VAL A 67 -11.91 -7.26 -12.92
N ALA A 68 -12.35 -7.88 -11.83
CA ALA A 68 -11.63 -7.83 -10.55
C ALA A 68 -10.22 -8.42 -10.67
N LEU A 69 -10.09 -9.58 -11.33
CA LEU A 69 -8.80 -10.21 -11.63
C LEU A 69 -7.88 -9.29 -12.42
N ALA A 70 -8.39 -8.56 -13.42
CA ALA A 70 -7.59 -7.62 -14.20
C ALA A 70 -7.03 -6.50 -13.31
N ILE A 71 -7.87 -5.88 -12.47
CA ILE A 71 -7.45 -4.81 -11.54
C ILE A 71 -6.43 -5.32 -10.51
N VAL A 72 -6.64 -6.52 -9.97
CA VAL A 72 -5.73 -7.12 -8.99
C VAL A 72 -4.39 -7.48 -9.61
N ARG A 73 -4.38 -8.07 -10.81
CA ARG A 73 -3.15 -8.44 -11.52
C ARG A 73 -2.32 -7.23 -11.90
N ASP A 74 -2.96 -6.16 -12.36
CA ASP A 74 -2.26 -4.90 -12.63
C ASP A 74 -1.57 -4.35 -11.36
N GLY A 75 -2.30 -4.30 -10.25
CA GLY A 75 -1.73 -3.92 -8.96
C GLY A 75 -0.61 -4.85 -8.48
N ALA A 76 -0.77 -6.17 -8.63
CA ALA A 76 0.23 -7.16 -8.25
C ALA A 76 1.49 -7.07 -9.12
N SER A 77 1.34 -6.81 -10.42
CA SER A 77 2.45 -6.57 -11.34
C SER A 77 3.26 -5.36 -10.90
N TYR A 78 2.59 -4.23 -10.65
CA TYR A 78 3.25 -3.01 -10.18
C TYR A 78 4.05 -3.22 -8.88
N ILE A 79 3.49 -3.95 -7.91
CA ILE A 79 4.20 -4.26 -6.66
C ILE A 79 5.36 -5.23 -6.89
N SER A 80 5.24 -6.15 -7.84
CA SER A 80 6.32 -7.06 -8.22
C SER A 80 7.49 -6.30 -8.85
N ASP A 81 7.21 -5.37 -9.77
CA ASP A 81 8.23 -4.53 -10.40
C ASP A 81 8.95 -3.64 -9.36
N LEU A 82 8.19 -3.08 -8.41
CA LEU A 82 8.76 -2.31 -7.30
C LEU A 82 9.66 -3.19 -6.42
N ALA A 83 9.25 -4.41 -6.11
CA ALA A 83 10.06 -5.35 -5.34
C ALA A 83 11.35 -5.71 -6.07
N ASP A 84 11.30 -5.97 -7.38
CA ASP A 84 12.49 -6.23 -8.18
C ASP A 84 13.47 -5.05 -8.14
N LYS A 85 12.96 -3.81 -8.22
CA LYS A 85 13.79 -2.62 -8.09
C LYS A 85 14.50 -2.51 -6.74
N LEU A 86 13.84 -2.90 -5.66
CA LEU A 86 14.45 -2.93 -4.32
C LEU A 86 15.48 -4.06 -4.19
N LEU A 87 15.24 -5.21 -4.84
CA LEU A 87 16.15 -6.35 -4.81
C LEU A 87 17.45 -6.09 -5.60
N GLU A 88 17.42 -5.23 -6.63
CA GLU A 88 18.62 -4.73 -7.32
C GLU A 88 19.59 -4.00 -6.37
N MET A 89 19.09 -3.44 -5.27
CA MET A 89 19.91 -2.75 -4.27
C MET A 89 20.64 -3.70 -3.30
N ASN A 90 20.59 -5.02 -3.55
CA ASN A 90 21.13 -6.06 -2.67
C ASN A 90 20.57 -5.97 -1.24
N ALA A 91 19.28 -5.63 -1.11
CA ALA A 91 18.60 -5.61 0.18
C ALA A 91 18.73 -6.98 0.86
N PRO A 92 19.18 -7.06 2.13
CA PRO A 92 19.43 -8.34 2.79
C PRO A 92 18.14 -9.12 3.07
N ARG A 93 17.01 -8.42 3.19
CA ARG A 93 15.68 -8.98 3.40
C ARG A 93 14.64 -8.08 2.73
N LEU A 94 13.60 -8.70 2.18
CA LEU A 94 12.42 -8.03 1.65
C LEU A 94 11.20 -8.60 2.37
N SER A 95 10.30 -7.75 2.87
CA SER A 95 9.06 -8.17 3.50
C SER A 95 7.91 -7.32 2.98
N LEU A 96 6.76 -7.95 2.70
CA LEU A 96 5.51 -7.23 2.44
C LEU A 96 4.71 -7.15 3.74
N ILE A 97 4.26 -5.95 4.08
CA ILE A 97 3.42 -5.68 5.25
C ILE A 97 2.13 -4.98 4.83
N GLY A 98 1.09 -5.04 5.68
CA GLY A 98 -0.20 -4.41 5.44
C GLY A 98 -1.32 -5.40 5.08
N GLY A 99 -2.58 -5.00 5.26
CA GLY A 99 -3.73 -5.91 5.23
C GLY A 99 -4.03 -6.57 3.89
N VAL A 100 -3.61 -5.95 2.77
CA VAL A 100 -3.81 -6.51 1.42
C VAL A 100 -2.67 -7.45 1.01
N ALA A 101 -1.49 -7.29 1.59
CA ALA A 101 -0.28 -8.00 1.17
C ALA A 101 -0.42 -9.53 1.15
N PRO A 102 -0.97 -10.19 2.20
CA PRO A 102 -1.08 -11.65 2.19
C PRO A 102 -1.95 -12.18 1.03
N ARG A 103 -3.03 -11.46 0.72
CA ARG A 103 -3.98 -11.84 -0.34
C ARG A 103 -3.40 -11.61 -1.73
N LEU A 104 -2.55 -10.59 -1.89
CA LEU A 104 -1.97 -10.22 -3.17
C LEU A 104 -0.92 -11.23 -3.67
N LYS A 105 -0.23 -11.95 -2.76
CA LYS A 105 0.89 -12.85 -3.08
C LYS A 105 0.58 -13.82 -4.23
N GLN A 106 -0.64 -14.34 -4.33
CA GLN A 106 -1.03 -15.31 -5.36
C GLN A 106 -1.01 -14.77 -6.81
N TRP A 107 -1.06 -13.46 -7.00
CA TRP A 107 -1.00 -12.81 -8.32
C TRP A 107 0.30 -12.06 -8.57
N MET A 108 1.20 -12.04 -7.60
CA MET A 108 2.53 -11.44 -7.75
C MET A 108 3.46 -12.36 -8.53
N ALA A 109 4.58 -11.80 -9.01
CA ALA A 109 5.59 -12.58 -9.69
C ALA A 109 6.17 -13.66 -8.74
N PRO A 110 6.25 -14.95 -9.16
CA PRO A 110 6.66 -16.03 -8.27
C PRO A 110 8.03 -15.81 -7.62
N HIS A 111 9.01 -15.29 -8.38
CA HIS A 111 10.36 -15.04 -7.86
C HIS A 111 10.40 -13.95 -6.78
N VAL A 112 9.50 -12.97 -6.85
CA VAL A 112 9.36 -11.94 -5.79
C VAL A 112 8.79 -12.58 -4.52
N VAL A 113 7.76 -13.41 -4.66
CA VAL A 113 7.12 -14.11 -3.52
C VAL A 113 8.10 -15.05 -2.84
N GLU A 114 8.91 -15.79 -3.60
CA GLU A 114 9.95 -16.69 -3.08
C GLU A 114 11.05 -15.94 -2.31
N ARG A 115 11.39 -14.72 -2.73
CA ARG A 115 12.39 -13.88 -2.04
C ARG A 115 11.81 -13.08 -0.87
N ALA A 116 10.50 -12.94 -0.79
CA ALA A 116 9.84 -12.26 0.32
C ALA A 116 9.93 -13.11 1.60
N ALA A 117 10.39 -12.48 2.66
CA ALA A 117 10.44 -13.07 4.00
C ALA A 117 9.35 -12.46 4.88
N GLU A 118 8.90 -13.22 5.88
CA GLU A 118 8.04 -12.68 6.93
C GLU A 118 8.75 -11.53 7.67
N ALA A 119 7.94 -10.54 8.04
CA ALA A 119 8.41 -9.43 8.87
C ALA A 119 8.82 -9.98 10.23
N LEU A 120 9.97 -9.52 10.75
CA LEU A 120 10.50 -9.97 12.04
C LEU A 120 9.66 -9.44 13.20
N ASP A 121 9.30 -8.17 13.11
CA ASP A 121 8.51 -7.46 14.09
C ASP A 121 7.54 -6.52 13.37
N PRO A 122 6.43 -6.14 14.02
CA PRO A 122 5.50 -5.18 13.43
C PRO A 122 6.09 -3.75 13.45
N PRO A 123 5.57 -2.82 12.63
CA PRO A 123 6.17 -1.50 12.41
C PRO A 123 6.40 -0.68 13.68
N GLU A 124 5.56 -0.84 14.71
CA GLU A 124 5.69 -0.17 16.00
C GLU A 124 6.98 -0.53 16.75
N PHE A 125 7.50 -1.75 16.61
CA PHE A 125 8.82 -2.11 17.16
C PHE A 125 9.95 -1.45 16.38
N GLY A 126 9.77 -1.24 15.07
CA GLY A 126 10.68 -0.41 14.27
C GLY A 126 10.86 0.99 14.86
N CYS A 127 9.78 1.60 15.36
CA CYS A 127 9.85 2.90 16.06
C CYS A 127 10.66 2.81 17.36
N VAL A 128 10.50 1.73 18.14
CA VAL A 128 11.27 1.50 19.37
C VAL A 128 12.76 1.32 19.06
N TYR A 129 13.10 0.52 18.04
CA TYR A 129 14.49 0.33 17.62
C TYR A 129 15.12 1.64 17.15
N PHE A 130 14.40 2.41 16.35
CA PHE A 130 14.84 3.73 15.90
C PHE A 130 15.10 4.68 17.08
N ALA A 131 14.16 4.77 18.04
CA ALA A 131 14.33 5.63 19.22
C ALA A 131 15.55 5.23 20.08
N ARG A 132 15.78 3.92 20.28
CA ARG A 132 16.96 3.43 21.02
C ARG A 132 18.26 3.78 20.29
N GLN A 133 18.28 3.69 18.96
CA GLN A 133 19.44 4.06 18.16
C GLN A 133 19.74 5.57 18.29
N CYS A 134 18.74 6.45 18.17
CA CYS A 134 18.93 7.89 18.31
C CYS A 134 19.48 8.28 19.70
N VAL A 135 19.00 7.63 20.77
CA VAL A 135 19.52 7.88 22.13
C VAL A 135 20.96 7.40 22.27
N ALA A 136 21.29 6.22 21.75
CA ALA A 136 22.66 5.70 21.77
C ALA A 136 23.63 6.60 20.98
N GLU A 137 23.20 7.07 19.80
CA GLU A 137 23.96 8.01 18.97
C GLU A 137 24.20 9.33 19.71
N ALA A 138 23.17 9.90 20.35
CA ALA A 138 23.30 11.12 21.16
C ALA A 138 24.23 10.95 22.37
N ALA A 139 24.20 9.78 23.03
CA ALA A 139 25.10 9.45 24.13
C ALA A 139 26.56 9.23 23.66
N SER A 140 26.75 8.71 22.45
CA SER A 140 28.08 8.53 21.85
C SER A 140 28.66 9.84 21.28
N GLY A 141 27.81 10.76 20.82
CA GLY A 141 28.20 12.10 20.35
C GLY A 141 28.50 13.11 21.47
N SER A 142 27.94 12.92 22.68
CA SER A 142 28.24 13.78 23.83
C SER A 142 29.57 13.43 24.51
N ALA A 143 30.12 12.24 24.28
CA ALA A 143 31.44 11.84 24.79
C ALA A 143 32.62 12.56 24.10
N GLY A 144 32.39 13.21 22.95
CA GLY A 144 33.40 13.99 22.22
C GLY A 144 33.41 15.49 22.51
N ALA A 145 32.52 15.99 23.37
CA ALA A 145 32.35 17.44 23.62
C ALA A 145 32.85 17.92 24.99
N ILE A 146 33.51 17.05 25.79
CA ILE A 146 34.07 17.41 27.09
C ILE A 146 35.60 17.43 27.00
N GLU A 147 36.16 18.29 26.14
CA GLU A 147 37.52 18.82 26.27
C GLU A 147 37.72 20.00 25.30
N ALA A 148 37.20 21.16 25.68
CA ALA A 148 37.69 22.46 25.21
C ALA A 148 37.16 23.56 26.13
N ASP A 149 37.85 23.74 27.25
CA ASP A 149 37.74 24.94 28.08
C ASP A 149 38.17 26.19 27.29
N GLY A 150 37.49 27.30 27.55
CA GLY A 150 38.08 28.63 27.44
C GLY A 150 37.82 29.45 26.17
N LYS A 151 36.62 30.01 26.02
CA LYS A 151 36.36 31.48 25.96
C LYS A 151 34.99 31.82 25.37
N ALA A 152 34.37 32.82 25.99
CA ALA A 152 33.35 33.79 25.55
C ALA A 152 32.72 33.59 24.16
N VAL A 153 31.43 33.82 23.97
CA VAL A 153 30.91 35.19 23.73
C VAL A 153 29.38 35.16 23.86
N PHE A 154 28.84 36.00 24.74
CA PHE A 154 27.52 36.62 24.57
C PHE A 154 27.74 37.94 23.83
N GLY A 155 27.04 38.13 22.72
CA GLY A 155 27.02 39.34 21.89
C GLY A 155 25.91 39.22 20.86
#